data_AF-A0A2H0KBP3-F1
#
_entry.id   AF-A0A2H0KBP3-F1
#
_cell.length_a   1.000
_cell.length_b   1.000
_cell.length_c   1.000
_cell.angle_alpha   90.00
_cell.angle_beta   90.00
_cell.angle_gamma   90.00
#
_symmetry.space_group_name_H-M   'P 1'
#
loop_
_entity.id
_entity.type
_entity.pdbx_description
1 polymer ?
#
loop_
_entity_poly.entity_id
_entity_poly.type
_entity_poly.pdbx_seq_one_letter_code
_entity_poly.pdbx_strand_id
1 'polypeptide(L)' 'MKICPITKRGPKRAGGYSNRTRATQFNPTGIKRRQVNLQKKRIYIPELKKTMTLTISTRALKTIQKNGAFATLKKAGLI' A
#
# COMPACT_ATOMS: atom_id res chain seq x y z
N MET A 1 0.43 9.79 -9.02
CA MET A 1 0.78 8.37 -8.82
C MET A 1 0.01 7.86 -7.61
N LYS A 2 -0.58 6.65 -7.62
CA LYS A 2 -1.38 6.21 -6.47
C LYS A 2 -0.45 5.81 -5.31
N ILE A 3 -0.39 6.64 -4.27
CA ILE A 3 0.49 6.47 -3.09
C ILE A 3 -0.40 6.34 -1.86
N CYS A 4 -0.06 5.41 -0.97
CA CYS A 4 -0.77 5.30 0.32
C CYS A 4 -0.32 6.44 1.26
N PRO A 5 -1.23 7.24 1.84
CA PRO A 5 -0.85 8.37 2.68
C PRO A 5 -0.20 7.95 4.00
N ILE A 6 -0.60 6.80 4.58
CA ILE A 6 -0.06 6.31 5.87
C ILE A 6 1.31 5.65 5.69
N THR A 7 1.44 4.72 4.75
CA THR A 7 2.66 3.92 4.58
C THR A 7 3.63 4.48 3.53
N LYS A 8 3.25 5.57 2.85
CA LYS A 8 4.00 6.20 1.73
C LYS A 8 4.38 5.23 0.60
N ARG A 9 3.70 4.10 0.51
CA ARG A 9 3.96 3.08 -0.51
C ARG A 9 3.41 3.52 -1.85
N GLY A 10 4.30 3.61 -2.83
CA GLY A 10 3.99 3.82 -4.24
C GLY A 10 4.25 2.58 -5.10
N PRO A 11 3.81 2.61 -6.37
CA PRO A 11 4.08 1.54 -7.33
C PRO A 11 5.59 1.44 -7.61
N LYS A 12 6.05 0.21 -7.88
CA LYS A 12 7.46 -0.06 -8.23
C LYS A 12 7.58 -0.53 -9.67
N ARG A 13 8.62 -0.10 -10.37
CA ARG A 13 9.03 -0.73 -11.64
C ARG A 13 9.91 -1.93 -11.31
N ALA A 14 9.55 -3.10 -11.81
CA ALA A 14 10.33 -4.30 -11.62
C ALA A 14 10.31 -5.13 -12.91
N GLY A 15 11.47 -5.68 -13.27
CA GLY A 15 11.56 -6.71 -14.29
C GLY A 15 10.90 -8.01 -13.83
N GLY A 16 10.66 -8.90 -14.78
CA GLY A 16 10.42 -10.31 -14.50
C GLY A 16 11.49 -11.14 -15.20
N TYR A 17 11.46 -12.45 -14.99
CA TYR A 17 12.23 -13.39 -15.80
C TYR A 17 11.30 -14.51 -16.25
N SER A 18 11.61 -15.12 -17.39
CA SER A 18 10.83 -16.23 -17.92
C SER A 18 11.60 -17.55 -17.79
N ASN A 19 10.87 -18.64 -17.56
CA ASN A 19 11.43 -19.99 -17.51
C ASN A 19 11.39 -20.69 -18.88
N ARG A 20 11.37 -19.93 -19.98
CA ARG A 20 11.28 -20.48 -21.35
C ARG A 20 12.61 -21.09 -21.83
N THR A 21 13.73 -20.57 -21.32
CA THR A 21 15.09 -21.06 -21.59
C THR A 21 15.57 -21.95 -20.46
N ARG A 22 16.71 -22.63 -20.66
CA ARG A 22 17.36 -23.47 -19.64
C ARG A 22 17.50 -22.69 -18.32
N ALA A 23 17.26 -23.36 -17.19
CA ALA A 23 17.30 -22.75 -15.85
C ALA A 23 18.66 -22.12 -15.48
N THR A 24 19.74 -22.52 -16.18
CA THR A 24 21.08 -21.96 -16.01
C THR A 24 21.27 -20.60 -16.68
N GLN A 25 20.31 -20.13 -17.49
CA GLN A 25 20.38 -18.86 -18.21
C GLN A 25 19.27 -17.91 -17.76
N PHE A 26 19.66 -16.71 -17.31
CA PHE A 26 18.72 -15.66 -16.95
C PHE A 26 18.08 -15.06 -18.21
N ASN A 27 16.77 -15.20 -18.37
CA ASN A 27 16.01 -14.65 -19.48
C ASN A 27 15.09 -13.52 -19.00
N PRO A 28 15.54 -12.25 -19.07
CA PRO A 28 14.78 -11.12 -18.58
C PRO A 28 13.55 -10.84 -19.44
N THR A 29 12.47 -10.46 -18.78
CA THR A 29 11.28 -9.90 -19.43
C THR A 29 11.22 -8.39 -19.18
N GLY A 30 10.45 -7.70 -20.03
CA GLY A 30 10.30 -6.24 -19.95
C GLY A 30 9.84 -5.75 -18.58
N ILE A 31 10.27 -4.53 -18.23
CA ILE A 31 9.97 -3.90 -16.96
C ILE A 31 8.48 -3.53 -16.91
N LYS A 32 7.77 -4.03 -15.90
CA LYS A 32 6.35 -3.70 -15.66
C LYS A 32 6.19 -2.92 -14.35
N ARG A 33 5.16 -2.07 -14.29
CA ARG A 33 4.78 -1.35 -13.07
C ARG A 33 3.92 -2.26 -12.19
N ARG A 34 4.43 -2.61 -11.01
CA ARG A 34 3.68 -3.31 -9.96
C ARG A 34 2.94 -2.28 -9.11
N GLN A 35 1.62 -2.29 -9.20
CA GLN A 35 0.75 -1.36 -8.48
C GLN A 35 0.56 -1.77 -7.02
N VAL A 36 0.30 -0.78 -6.15
CA VAL A 36 -0.05 -1.03 -4.75
C VAL A 36 -1.54 -1.37 -4.67
N ASN A 37 -1.89 -2.39 -3.87
CA ASN A 37 -3.29 -2.72 -3.56
C ASN A 37 -3.89 -1.64 -2.65
N LEU A 38 -4.52 -0.64 -3.28
CA LEU A 38 -5.20 0.47 -2.62
C LEU A 38 -6.70 0.22 -2.64
N GLN A 39 -7.32 0.36 -1.48
CA GLN A 39 -8.74 0.14 -1.27
C GLN A 39 -9.36 1.38 -0.63
N LYS A 40 -10.57 1.73 -1.10
CA LYS A 40 -11.39 2.77 -0.47
C LYS A 40 -12.07 2.14 0.74
N LYS A 41 -11.76 2.64 1.94
CA LYS A 41 -12.31 2.13 3.21
C LYS A 41 -12.76 3.27 4.11
N ARG A 42 -13.80 3.00 4.90
CA ARG A 42 -14.31 3.88 5.96
C ARG A 42 -13.65 3.47 7.27
N ILE A 43 -13.05 4.43 7.96
CA ILE A 43 -12.43 4.23 9.27
C ILE A 43 -13.13 5.14 10.26
N TYR A 44 -13.62 4.54 11.34
CA TYR A 44 -14.18 5.28 12.46
C TYR A 44 -13.07 5.63 13.46
N ILE A 45 -13.04 6.89 13.90
CA ILE A 45 -12.10 7.39 14.90
C ILE A 45 -12.92 7.66 16.17
N PRO A 46 -12.83 6.80 17.19
CA PRO A 46 -13.68 6.91 18.37
C PRO A 46 -13.46 8.20 19.15
N GLU A 47 -12.22 8.69 19.21
CA GLU A 47 -11.82 9.89 19.96
C GLU A 47 -12.44 11.16 19.39
N LEU A 48 -12.65 11.22 18.08
CA LEU A 48 -13.23 12.37 17.38
C LEU A 48 -14.70 12.17 17.05
N LYS A 49 -15.28 10.99 17.34
CA LYS A 49 -16.62 10.54 16.92
C LYS A 49 -16.89 10.77 15.43
N LYS A 50 -15.84 10.69 14.59
CA LYS A 50 -15.88 10.98 13.15
C LYS A 50 -15.53 9.73 12.34
N THR A 51 -16.17 9.58 11.19
CA THR A 51 -15.81 8.55 10.20
C THR A 51 -15.11 9.22 9.02
N MET A 52 -13.95 8.71 8.61
CA MET A 52 -13.23 9.19 7.44
C MET A 52 -13.18 8.12 6.34
N THR A 53 -13.44 8.53 5.10
CA THR A 53 -13.27 7.69 3.90
C THR A 53 -11.88 7.91 3.34
N LEU A 54 -11.01 6.91 3.40
CA LEU A 54 -9.63 7.01 2.91
C LEU A 54 -9.34 5.92 1.88
N THR A 55 -8.54 6.27 0.87
CA THR A 55 -7.97 5.30 -0.06
C THR A 55 -6.61 4.86 0.48
N ILE A 56 -6.56 3.67 1.08
CA ILE A 56 -5.38 3.19 1.82
C ILE A 56 -4.92 1.82 1.34
N SER A 57 -3.66 1.50 1.61
CA SER A 57 -3.11 0.18 1.31
C SER A 57 -3.57 -0.85 2.34
N THR A 58 -3.60 -2.12 1.95
CA THR A 58 -3.92 -3.23 2.88
C THR A 58 -2.93 -3.32 4.06
N ARG A 59 -1.67 -2.94 3.84
CA ARG A 59 -0.69 -2.84 4.94
C ARG A 59 -1.02 -1.71 5.92
N ALA A 60 -1.55 -0.59 5.42
CA ALA A 60 -2.00 0.49 6.29
C ALA A 60 -3.20 0.07 7.15
N LEU A 61 -4.12 -0.74 6.63
CA LEU A 61 -5.21 -1.34 7.43
C LEU A 61 -4.64 -2.17 8.59
N LYS A 62 -3.64 -3.02 8.33
CA LYS A 62 -2.97 -3.79 9.39
C LYS A 62 -2.30 -2.89 10.43
N THR A 63 -1.70 -1.77 10.00
CA THR A 63 -1.09 -0.79 10.93
C THR A 63 -2.14 -0.08 11.80
N ILE A 64 -3.27 0.33 11.21
CA ILE A 64 -4.39 0.92 11.95
C ILE A 64 -4.93 -0.06 12.99
N GLN A 65 -5.09 -1.33 12.63
CA GLN A 65 -5.57 -2.36 13.55
C GLN A 65 -4.59 -2.62 14.70
N LYS A 66 -3.27 -2.57 14.44
CA LYS A 66 -2.25 -2.80 15.48
C LYS A 66 -2.08 -1.62 16.43
N ASN A 67 -2.03 -0.39 15.90
CA ASN A 67 -1.61 0.79 16.65
C ASN A 67 -2.78 1.76 16.98
N GLY A 68 -3.99 1.47 16.52
CA GLY A 68 -5.16 2.34 16.65
C GLY A 68 -5.28 3.37 15.52
N ALA A 69 -6.51 3.82 15.25
CA ALA A 69 -6.81 4.76 14.17
C ALA A 69 -6.26 6.17 14.46
N PHE A 70 -6.41 6.67 15.68
CA PHE A 70 -5.98 8.03 16.02
C PHE A 70 -4.47 8.22 15.93
N ALA A 71 -3.69 7.36 16.59
CA ALA A 71 -2.24 7.45 16.59
C ALA A 71 -1.63 7.32 15.19
N THR A 72 -2.20 6.44 14.35
CA THR A 72 -1.70 6.22 12.99
C THR A 72 -2.04 7.35 12.04
N LEU A 73 -3.23 7.95 12.16
CA LEU A 73 -3.64 9.08 11.33
C LEU A 73 -2.96 10.39 11.75
N LYS A 74 -2.77 10.61 13.05
CA LYS A 74 -1.97 11.74 13.58
C LYS A 74 -0.52 11.67 13.09
N LYS A 75 0.11 10.50 13.17
CA LYS A 75 1.47 10.29 12.65
C LYS A 75 1.57 10.51 11.14
N ALA A 76 0.50 10.26 10.41
CA ALA A 76 0.42 10.47 8.97
C ALA A 76 0.09 11.93 8.59
N GLY A 77 -0.21 12.81 9.55
CA GLY A 77 -0.63 14.20 9.30
C GLY A 77 -1.98 14.31 8.59
N LEU A 78 -2.86 13.31 8.77
CA LEU A 78 -4.21 13.28 8.21
C LEU A 78 -5.27 13.83 9.19
N ILE A 79 -4.86 14.02 10.43
CA ILE A 79 -5.55 14.65 11.58
C ILE A 79 -4.49 15.47 12.28
#